data_AF-A0A968KK91-F1
#
_entry.id   AF-A0A968KK91-F1
#
_cell.length_a   1.000
_cell.length_b   1.000
_cell.length_c   1.000
_cell.angle_alpha   90.00
_cell.angle_beta   90.00
_cell.angle_gamma   90.00
#
_symmetry.space_group_name_H-M   'P 1'
#
loop_
_entity.id
_entity.type
_entity.pdbx_description
1 polymer ?
#
loop_
_entity_poly.entity_id
_entity_poly.type
_entity_poly.pdbx_seq_one_letter_code
_entity_poly.pdbx_strand_id
1 'polypeptide(L)' 'MKSSGCPIDIVLAEDDEDDVLLFREAWDEVNLPHRIHWVKDGEELLQCLLHPESVGIKNFRPRLIFLDLN' A
#
# COMPACT_ATOMS: atom_id res chain seq x y z
N MET A 1 -4.74 -27.37 -1.39
CA MET A 1 -4.15 -26.72 -0.19
C MET A 1 -3.84 -25.28 -0.59
N LYS A 2 -4.67 -24.30 -0.19
CA LYS A 2 -4.34 -22.89 -0.42
C LYS A 2 -3.17 -22.56 0.50
N SER A 3 -1.99 -22.33 -0.07
CA SER A 3 -0.87 -21.75 0.68
C SER A 3 -1.34 -20.39 1.19
N SER A 4 -1.73 -20.33 2.45
CA SER A 4 -2.05 -19.09 3.16
C SER A 4 -0.76 -18.30 3.33
N GLY A 5 -0.27 -17.72 2.24
CA GLY A 5 0.85 -16.79 2.26
C GLY A 5 0.45 -15.57 3.09
N CYS A 6 1.37 -15.07 3.90
CA CYS A 6 1.20 -13.77 4.55
C CYS A 6 0.87 -12.73 3.46
N PRO A 7 -0.20 -11.93 3.58
CA PRO A 7 -0.54 -10.96 2.57
C PRO A 7 0.61 -9.98 2.37
N ILE A 8 0.89 -9.65 1.12
CA ILE A 8 1.95 -8.68 0.80
C ILE A 8 1.47 -7.28 1.14
N ASP A 9 2.34 -6.47 1.74
CA ASP A 9 2.07 -5.05 1.97
C ASP A 9 2.51 -4.25 0.74
N ILE A 10 1.61 -3.41 0.24
CA ILE A 10 1.79 -2.50 -0.90
C ILE A 10 1.55 -1.08 -0.39
N VAL A 11 2.44 -0.15 -0.73
CA VAL A 11 2.17 1.29 -0.51
C VAL A 11 1.72 1.91 -1.82
N LEU A 12 0.68 2.73 -1.76
CA LEU A 12 0.24 3.59 -2.84
C LEU A 12 0.36 5.04 -2.36
N ALA A 13 1.24 5.82 -2.98
CA ALA A 13 1.33 7.26 -2.80
C ALA A 13 0.65 7.93 -4.00
N GLU A 14 -0.52 8.51 -3.75
CA GLU A 14 -1.44 9.08 -4.74
C GLU A 14 -2.35 10.09 -4.04
N ASP A 15 -2.44 11.33 -4.55
CA ASP A 15 -3.24 12.39 -3.95
C ASP A 15 -4.69 12.41 -4.49
N ASP A 16 -4.90 11.87 -5.70
CA ASP A 16 -6.21 11.73 -6.34
C ASP A 16 -6.99 10.49 -5.83
N GLU A 17 -8.21 10.71 -5.33
CA GLU A 17 -9.04 9.62 -4.78
C GLU A 17 -9.64 8.71 -5.85
N ASP A 18 -9.88 9.23 -7.05
CA ASP A 18 -10.43 8.44 -8.17
C ASP A 18 -9.36 7.46 -8.68
N ASP A 19 -8.10 7.88 -8.76
CA ASP A 19 -6.98 7.00 -9.13
C ASP A 19 -6.71 5.93 -8.07
N VAL A 20 -6.86 6.27 -6.78
CA VAL A 20 -6.79 5.29 -5.68
C VAL A 20 -7.89 4.24 -5.79
N LEU A 21 -9.11 4.66 -6.12
CA LEU A 21 -10.24 3.74 -6.30
C LEU A 21 -9.97 2.80 -7.47
N LEU A 22 -9.57 3.34 -8.63
CA LEU A 22 -9.22 2.57 -9.82
C LEU A 22 -8.11 1.55 -9.54
N PHE A 23 -7.08 1.96 -8.80
CA PHE A 23 -5.99 1.09 -8.41
C PHE A 23 -6.46 -0.09 -7.52
N ARG A 24 -7.35 0.18 -6.56
CA ARG A 24 -7.90 -0.86 -5.68
C ARG A 24 -8.75 -1.86 -6.45
N GLU A 25 -9.62 -1.38 -7.34
CA GLU A 25 -10.42 -2.25 -8.21
C GLU A 25 -9.54 -3.15 -9.09
N ALA A 26 -8.46 -2.60 -9.65
CA ALA A 26 -7.49 -3.38 -10.43
C ALA A 26 -6.78 -4.46 -9.60
N TRP A 27 -6.49 -4.17 -8.32
CA TRP A 27 -5.85 -5.13 -7.42
C TRP A 27 -6.78 -6.20 -6.87
N ASP A 28 -8.08 -5.94 -6.75
CA ASP A 28 -9.07 -6.93 -6.33
C ASP A 28 -9.17 -8.10 -7.33
N GLU A 29 -8.89 -7.86 -8.62
CA GLU A 29 -8.80 -8.89 -9.66
C GLU A 29 -7.53 -9.75 -9.54
N VAL A 30 -6.52 -9.30 -8.79
CA VAL A 30 -5.29 -10.05 -8.55
C VAL A 30 -5.55 -11.08 -7.45
N ASN A 31 -5.51 -12.37 -7.82
CA ASN A 31 -5.70 -13.49 -6.89
C ASN A 31 -4.47 -13.75 -5.98
N LEU A 32 -3.93 -12.69 -5.39
CA LEU A 32 -2.83 -12.68 -4.44
C LEU A 32 -3.27 -11.94 -3.17
N PRO A 33 -3.15 -12.54 -1.96
CA PRO A 33 -3.43 -11.83 -0.72
C PRO A 33 -2.54 -10.61 -0.56
N HIS A 34 -3.15 -9.44 -0.39
CA HIS A 34 -2.45 -8.16 -0.30
C HIS A 34 -3.11 -7.22 0.70
N ARG A 35 -2.38 -6.18 1.10
CA ARG A 35 -2.87 -5.02 1.86
C ARG A 35 -2.33 -3.75 1.19
N ILE A 36 -3.23 -2.83 0.85
CA ILE A 36 -2.86 -1.53 0.29
C ILE A 36 -2.86 -0.51 1.43
N HIS A 37 -1.70 0.10 1.64
CA HIS A 37 -1.48 1.22 2.54
C HIS A 37 -1.42 2.48 1.68
N TRP A 38 -2.49 3.26 1.73
CA TRP A 38 -2.58 4.49 0.95
C TRP A 38 -2.05 5.68 1.76
N VAL A 39 -1.26 6.52 1.10
CA VAL A 39 -0.74 7.78 1.62
C VAL A 39 -1.00 8.86 0.57
N LYS A 40 -1.29 10.08 1.03
CA LYS A 40 -1.69 11.20 0.16
C LYS A 40 -0.52 11.93 -0.45
N ASP A 41 0.67 11.84 0.13
CA ASP A 41 1.84 12.59 -0.32
C ASP A 41 3.17 11.92 0.07
N GLY A 42 4.27 12.58 -0.31
CA GLY A 42 5.62 12.13 -0.03
C GLY A 42 6.03 12.22 1.45
N GLU A 43 5.46 13.14 2.23
CA GLU A 43 5.74 13.25 3.67
C GLU A 43 5.11 12.08 4.42
N GLU A 44 3.84 11.78 4.15
CA GLU A 44 3.13 10.61 4.67
C GLU A 44 3.80 9.31 4.22
N LEU A 45 4.28 9.23 2.97
CA LEU A 45 5.05 8.09 2.49
C LEU A 45 6.32 7.88 3.31
N LEU A 46 7.13 8.92 3.50
CA LEU A 46 8.36 8.82 4.28
C LEU A 46 8.08 8.48 5.74
N GLN A 47 7.05 9.07 6.34
CA GLN A 47 6.62 8.74 7.70
C GLN A 47 6.21 7.26 7.81
N CYS A 48 5.46 6.75 6.84
CA CYS A 48 5.03 5.35 6.78
C CYS A 48 6.22 4.39 6.63
N LEU A 49 7.20 4.72 5.77
CA LEU A 49 8.37 3.86 5.52
C LEU A 49 9.41 3.87 6.65
N LEU A 50 9.68 5.05 7.22
CA LEU A 50 10.74 5.24 8.22
C LEU A 50 10.24 5.05 9.65
N HIS A 51 8.96 5.36 9.91
CA HIS A 51 8.35 5.34 11.25
C HIS A 51 6.96 4.66 11.22
N PRO A 52 6.83 3.42 10.73
CA PRO A 52 5.53 2.75 10.55
C PRO A 52 4.72 2.61 11.84
N GLU A 53 5.37 2.48 13.00
CA GLU A 53 4.70 2.46 14.30
C GLU A 53 3.99 3.78 14.63
N SER A 54 4.44 4.91 14.08
CA SER A 54 3.81 6.23 14.28
C SER A 54 2.47 6.35 13.58
N VAL A 55 2.27 5.57 12.50
CA VAL A 55 1.01 5.46 11.74
C VAL A 55 0.24 4.19 12.10
N GLY A 56 0.61 3.51 13.20
CA GLY A 56 -0.09 2.34 13.72
C GLY A 56 0.16 1.03 12.96
N ILE A 57 1.12 0.99 12.04
CA ILE A 57 1.44 -0.20 11.24
C ILE A 57 2.57 -0.99 11.93
N LYS A 58 2.24 -2.17 12.45
CA LYS A 58 3.23 -3.05 13.08
C LYS A 58 3.85 -4.02 12.08
N ASN A 59 5.16 -4.25 12.21
CA ASN A 59 5.94 -5.15 11.35
C ASN A 59 5.88 -4.79 9.86
N PHE A 60 5.85 -3.50 9.55
CA PHE A 60 5.70 -3.02 8.18
C PHE A 60 6.96 -3.29 7.33
N ARG A 61 6.76 -4.05 6.25
CA ARG A 61 7.79 -4.35 5.24
C ARG A 61 7.13 -4.36 3.86
N PRO A 62 6.88 -3.17 3.26
CA PRO A 62 6.26 -3.10 1.96
C PRO A 62 7.16 -3.80 0.94
N ARG A 63 6.53 -4.63 0.09
CA ARG A 63 7.23 -5.36 -0.98
C ARG A 63 7.16 -4.62 -2.30
N LEU A 64 6.23 -3.68 -2.40
CA LEU A 64 5.97 -2.88 -3.59
C LEU A 64 5.49 -1.50 -3.14
N ILE A 65 5.98 -0.47 -3.83
CA ILE A 65 5.58 0.92 -3.64
C ILE A 65 5.18 1.42 -5.02
N PHE A 66 3.93 1.85 -5.16
CA PHE A 66 3.45 2.66 -6.26
C PHE A 66 3.56 4.11 -5.82
N LEU A 67 4.40 4.86 -6.54
CA LEU A 67 4.66 6.26 -6.27
C LEU A 67 4.21 7.03 -7.51
N ASP A 68 3.13 7.78 -7.37
CA ASP A 68 2.80 8.77 -8.38
C ASP A 68 3.79 9.94 -8.35
N LEU A 69 4.03 10.54 -9.52
CA LEU A 69 5.04 11.59 -9.73
C LEU A 69 4.45 12.94 -10.13
N ASN A 70 3.13 13.05 -10.24
CA ASN A 70 2.49 14.25 -10.79
C ASN A 70 2.46 15.41 -9.79
#